data_AF-A0A660XMA4-F1
#
_entry.id   AF-A0A660XMA4-F1
#
_cell.length_a   1.000
_cell.length_b   1.000
_cell.length_c   1.000
_cell.angle_alpha   90.00
_cell.angle_beta   90.00
_cell.angle_gamma   90.00
#
_symmetry.space_group_name_H-M   'P 1'
#
loop_
_entity.id
_entity.type
_entity.pdbx_description
1 polymer ?
#
loop_
_entity_poly.entity_id
_entity_poly.type
_entity_poly.pdbx_seq_one_letter_code
_entity_poly.pdbx_strand_id
1 'polypeptide(L)'
;MKRIVIATLVTVLLLSSVFAVQTANLPVNYKAKVERIIKETGREIYSEQLAKTTARSASLYNPEFAAVLIDSSKNGFGLVSGVTNPISHSGNTFVMAYRQWVGIEGSSGAVGMAYSLNNGVTWTNQSNLNANSPGELTARYPSAIGAGNYPFICWTEYTGANSGIENDADPLFVVDMLGWGGGYLSQPQLIGNTNNPEGMWMGCPSYSKESNGTGHINITYTTWREFDANNVSSHNIYLYRSTGISSGTVTFAPAEKILDAKTYFEEGSADGSTTSDAMIAIADNGTGYVANVAYWHSGFDTLVEDNAYHTFKFRKTTDYGQTWSTLSFDSDVPYYYVEDHIFDDNIFDIYIPSQQFEVVNGTDTTIVNELTGTEDEVLDTINYPGLFMGYDNDMVVDANGGVHFMCLVIPESEQSGYIMPTANEGCGFY
;
A
#
# COMPACT_ATOMS: atom_id res chain seq x y z
N MET A 1 42.20 -51.82 -8.43
CA MET A 1 41.83 -50.51 -9.02
C MET A 1 40.68 -49.82 -8.30
N LYS A 2 39.49 -50.41 -8.08
CA LYS A 2 38.37 -49.73 -7.41
C LYS A 2 38.63 -49.25 -5.96
N ARG A 3 39.43 -49.97 -5.16
CA ARG A 3 39.76 -49.56 -3.78
C ARG A 3 40.74 -48.38 -3.68
N ILE A 4 41.59 -48.21 -4.70
CA ILE A 4 42.56 -47.10 -4.75
C ILE A 4 41.84 -45.80 -5.15
N VAL A 5 40.91 -45.87 -6.12
CA VAL A 5 40.11 -44.71 -6.54
C VAL A 5 39.21 -44.19 -5.43
N ILE A 6 38.59 -45.08 -4.65
CA ILE A 6 37.75 -44.68 -3.50
C ILE A 6 38.61 -44.04 -2.39
N ALA A 7 39.79 -44.59 -2.10
CA ALA A 7 40.70 -44.00 -1.13
C ALA A 7 41.19 -42.60 -1.58
N THR A 8 41.49 -42.41 -2.86
CA THR A 8 41.87 -41.10 -3.39
C THR A 8 40.72 -40.09 -3.30
N LEU A 9 39.49 -40.47 -3.63
CA LEU A 9 38.32 -39.58 -3.56
C LEU A 9 37.97 -39.17 -2.13
N VAL A 10 38.01 -40.09 -1.17
CA VAL A 10 37.76 -39.78 0.25
C VAL A 10 38.87 -38.88 0.81
N THR A 11 40.11 -39.07 0.38
CA THR A 11 41.24 -38.22 0.79
C THR A 11 41.11 -36.80 0.23
N VAL A 12 40.67 -36.64 -1.04
CA VAL A 12 40.43 -35.32 -1.64
C VAL A 12 39.26 -34.58 -0.97
N LEU A 13 38.20 -35.30 -0.57
CA LEU A 13 37.04 -34.71 0.12
C LEU A 13 37.35 -34.30 1.58
N LEU A 14 38.24 -35.03 2.24
CA LEU A 14 38.72 -34.67 3.59
C LEU A 14 39.75 -33.54 3.55
N LEU A 15 40.58 -33.43 2.50
CA LEU A 15 41.46 -32.29 2.32
C LEU A 15 40.70 -31.00 1.98
N SER A 16 39.61 -31.06 1.21
CA SER A 16 38.82 -29.85 0.90
C SER A 16 38.04 -29.29 2.11
N SER A 17 37.66 -30.14 3.07
CA SER A 17 36.98 -29.70 4.31
C SER A 17 37.94 -29.10 5.35
N VAL A 18 39.24 -29.36 5.26
CA VAL A 18 40.26 -28.73 6.13
C VAL A 18 40.65 -27.32 5.64
N PHE A 19 40.44 -26.99 4.36
CA PHE A 19 40.71 -25.66 3.80
C PHE A 19 39.47 -24.76 3.64
N ALA A 20 38.28 -25.22 4.01
CA ALA A 20 37.04 -24.42 3.96
C ALA A 20 36.76 -23.61 5.24
N VAL A 21 37.57 -23.77 6.30
CA VAL A 21 37.50 -22.95 7.52
C VAL A 21 38.84 -22.29 7.77
N GLN A 22 39.15 -21.31 6.92
CA GLN A 22 40.13 -20.29 7.25
C GLN A 22 39.53 -18.95 6.80
N THR A 23 38.78 -18.31 7.71
CA THR A 23 38.48 -16.89 7.59
C THR A 23 39.81 -16.16 7.43
N ALA A 24 40.00 -15.53 6.28
CA ALA A 24 41.11 -14.62 6.07
C ALA A 24 40.97 -13.46 7.07
N ASN A 25 41.67 -13.55 8.20
CA ASN A 25 41.93 -12.39 9.05
C ASN A 25 42.92 -11.50 8.28
N LEU A 26 42.38 -10.63 7.41
CA LEU A 26 43.15 -9.50 6.93
C LEU A 26 43.53 -8.65 8.15
N PRO A 27 44.82 -8.35 8.40
CA PRO A 27 45.19 -7.40 9.41
C PRO A 27 44.74 -6.02 8.95
N VAL A 28 43.55 -5.61 9.36
CA VAL A 28 43.13 -4.22 9.29
C VAL A 28 43.96 -3.48 10.33
N ASN A 29 45.10 -2.94 9.90
CA ASN A 29 45.78 -1.88 10.64
C ASN A 29 44.83 -0.67 10.59
N TYR A 30 43.99 -0.54 11.61
CA TYR A 30 43.41 0.76 11.92
C TYR A 30 44.59 1.70 12.15
N LYS A 31 44.79 2.68 11.26
CA LYS A 31 45.50 3.89 11.67
C LYS A 31 44.77 4.35 12.93
N ALA A 32 45.50 4.51 14.03
CA ALA A 32 44.93 5.10 15.24
C ALA A 32 44.12 6.32 14.81
N LYS A 33 42.83 6.34 15.16
CA LYS A 33 41.99 7.51 14.95
C LYS A 33 42.76 8.67 15.57
N VAL A 34 43.20 9.61 14.73
CA VAL A 34 43.53 10.93 15.21
C VAL A 34 42.20 11.45 15.74
N GLU A 35 42.09 11.55 17.06
CA GLU A 35 40.98 12.24 17.68
C GLU A 35 40.93 13.62 17.05
N ARG A 36 39.84 13.90 16.33
CA ARG A 36 39.58 15.23 15.81
C ARG A 36 39.46 16.12 17.04
N ILE A 37 40.43 17.02 17.23
CA ILE A 37 40.29 18.13 18.17
C ILE A 37 39.16 18.99 17.62
N ILE A 38 37.97 18.81 18.20
CA ILE A 38 36.84 19.68 17.94
C ILE A 38 37.19 21.01 18.59
N LYS A 39 37.50 22.02 17.77
CA LYS A 39 37.50 23.39 18.25
C LYS A 39 36.07 23.70 18.68
N GLU A 40 35.88 23.91 19.98
CA GLU A 40 34.60 24.37 20.54
C GLU A 40 34.19 25.65 19.81
N THR A 41 33.20 25.50 18.92
CA THR A 41 32.34 26.60 18.49
C THR A 41 30.95 26.18 18.89
N GLY A 42 30.46 26.82 19.96
CA GLY A 42 29.32 26.38 20.72
C GLY A 42 28.06 26.27 19.87
N ARG A 43 27.60 25.04 19.68
CA ARG A 43 26.18 24.65 19.67
C ARG A 43 26.12 23.17 20.04
N GLU A 44 25.57 22.88 21.22
CA GLU A 44 25.43 21.53 21.75
C GLU A 44 24.58 20.67 20.81
N ILE A 45 25.17 19.58 20.31
CA ILE A 45 24.46 18.44 19.73
C ILE A 45 24.56 17.33 20.77
N TYR A 46 23.43 16.98 21.38
CA TYR A 46 23.37 15.87 22.34
C TYR A 46 23.53 14.55 21.59
N SER A 47 24.60 13.81 21.90
CA SER A 47 24.74 12.40 21.52
C SER A 47 24.09 11.53 22.60
N GLU A 48 22.89 11.01 22.36
CA GLU A 48 22.36 9.94 23.21
C GLU A 48 22.73 8.57 22.63
N GLN A 49 23.33 7.73 23.48
CA GLN A 49 23.31 6.28 23.33
C GLN A 49 21.88 5.81 23.03
N LEU A 50 21.71 4.93 22.05
CA LEU A 50 20.45 4.21 21.79
C LEU A 50 20.09 3.29 22.98
N ALA A 51 19.63 3.89 24.08
CA ALA A 51 18.74 3.26 25.03
C ALA A 51 17.38 3.12 24.36
N LYS A 52 16.63 2.04 24.65
CA LYS A 52 15.24 1.80 24.23
C LYS A 52 14.49 3.12 24.02
N THR A 53 14.42 3.58 22.77
CA THR A 53 13.74 4.81 22.41
C THR A 53 12.25 4.54 22.53
N THR A 54 11.69 4.90 23.68
CA THR A 54 10.33 5.40 23.69
C THR A 54 10.38 6.66 22.85
N ALA A 55 9.74 6.66 21.68
CA ALA A 55 9.49 7.88 20.93
C ALA A 55 8.66 8.80 21.83
N ARG A 56 9.33 9.65 22.61
CA ARG A 56 8.66 10.77 23.25
C ARG A 56 8.45 11.79 22.14
N SER A 57 7.22 11.86 21.64
CA SER A 57 6.83 13.03 20.86
C SER A 57 7.08 14.26 21.74
N ALA A 58 7.49 15.37 21.15
CA ALA A 58 7.67 16.64 21.86
C ALA A 58 6.35 17.21 22.44
N SER A 59 5.26 16.44 22.39
CA SER A 59 4.00 16.81 22.99
C SER A 59 3.93 16.35 24.44
N LEU A 60 3.27 17.15 25.29
CA LEU A 60 2.83 16.76 26.65
C LEU A 60 1.78 15.62 26.62
N TYR A 61 1.49 15.06 25.46
CA TYR A 61 0.58 13.95 25.28
C TYR A 61 1.21 12.69 25.87
N ASN A 62 0.76 12.33 27.07
CA ASN A 62 1.01 11.03 27.67
C ASN A 62 -0.26 10.20 27.49
N PRO A 63 -0.45 9.53 26.33
CA PRO A 63 -1.63 8.72 26.13
C PRO A 63 -1.62 7.58 27.14
N GLU A 64 -2.74 7.36 27.83
CA GLU A 64 -2.95 6.10 28.52
C GLU A 64 -2.94 4.99 27.46
N PHE A 65 -1.91 4.15 27.50
CA PHE A 65 -1.78 3.01 26.61
C PHE A 65 -2.44 1.80 27.24
N ALA A 66 -3.41 1.22 26.53
CA ALA A 66 -4.00 -0.06 26.87
C ALA A 66 -3.78 -1.04 25.71
N ALA A 67 -3.40 -2.28 26.04
CA ALA A 67 -3.30 -3.36 25.08
C ALA A 67 -4.31 -4.45 25.47
N VAL A 68 -5.06 -4.94 24.48
CA VAL A 68 -6.04 -6.02 24.64
C VAL A 68 -5.72 -7.12 23.64
N LEU A 69 -5.72 -8.37 24.11
CA LEU A 69 -5.62 -9.53 23.23
C LEU A 69 -6.97 -9.73 22.54
N ILE A 70 -6.99 -9.66 21.21
CA ILE A 70 -8.17 -9.97 20.41
C ILE A 70 -8.17 -11.45 20.03
N ASP A 71 -7.25 -11.85 19.14
CA ASP A 71 -7.15 -13.23 18.64
C ASP A 71 -5.74 -13.50 18.10
N SER A 72 -5.51 -14.71 17.60
CA SER A 72 -4.28 -15.13 16.93
C SER A 72 -4.45 -15.17 15.41
N SER A 73 -3.42 -14.75 14.71
CA SER A 73 -3.37 -14.73 13.25
C SER A 73 -2.16 -15.50 12.74
N LYS A 74 -2.32 -16.25 11.64
CA LYS A 74 -1.21 -16.96 10.98
C LYS A 74 -0.32 -16.02 10.16
N ASN A 75 -0.93 -15.02 9.50
CA ASN A 75 -0.27 -14.10 8.55
C ASN A 75 -0.59 -12.61 8.81
N GLY A 76 -0.98 -12.25 10.03
CA GLY A 76 -1.37 -10.88 10.40
C GLY A 76 -2.82 -10.51 10.07
N PHE A 77 -3.23 -9.34 10.57
CA PHE A 77 -4.60 -8.81 10.48
C PHE A 77 -4.88 -8.13 9.14
N GLY A 78 -4.46 -8.72 8.02
CA GLY A 78 -4.74 -8.14 6.70
C GLY A 78 -3.89 -6.92 6.32
N LEU A 79 -3.02 -6.41 7.20
CA LEU A 79 -2.08 -5.27 6.95
C LEU A 79 -0.97 -5.57 5.92
N VAL A 80 -1.22 -6.45 4.96
CA VAL A 80 -0.28 -6.81 3.90
C VAL A 80 -0.31 -5.78 2.75
N SER A 81 -1.35 -4.95 2.70
CA SER A 81 -1.55 -3.90 1.68
C SER A 81 -2.02 -2.62 2.35
N GLY A 82 -1.56 -1.47 1.85
CA GLY A 82 -2.03 -0.15 2.28
C GLY A 82 -3.51 0.11 2.02
N VAL A 83 -4.13 -0.54 1.03
CA VAL A 83 -5.55 -0.28 0.67
C VAL A 83 -6.56 -1.16 1.39
N THR A 84 -6.13 -2.29 1.96
CA THR A 84 -7.03 -3.11 2.77
C THR A 84 -7.36 -2.39 4.07
N ASN A 85 -8.62 -2.41 4.47
CA ASN A 85 -9.07 -1.75 5.69
C ASN A 85 -9.54 -2.79 6.71
N PRO A 86 -8.63 -3.44 7.46
CA PRO A 86 -8.99 -4.55 8.33
C PRO A 86 -9.67 -4.12 9.63
N ILE A 87 -9.78 -2.82 9.91
CA ILE A 87 -10.42 -2.29 11.12
C ILE A 87 -11.33 -1.11 10.78
N SER A 88 -12.56 -1.16 11.26
CA SER A 88 -13.51 -0.06 11.09
C SER A 88 -14.29 0.19 12.37
N HIS A 89 -14.87 1.38 12.49
CA HIS A 89 -15.68 1.76 13.63
C HIS A 89 -16.99 2.42 13.19
N SER A 90 -18.02 2.31 14.02
CA SER A 90 -19.30 3.00 13.84
C SER A 90 -19.80 3.51 15.18
N GLY A 91 -19.61 4.80 15.44
CA GLY A 91 -19.80 5.35 16.79
C GLY A 91 -18.87 4.68 17.80
N ASN A 92 -19.45 4.00 18.79
CA ASN A 92 -18.69 3.31 19.86
C ASN A 92 -18.39 1.84 19.55
N THR A 93 -18.76 1.34 18.37
CA THR A 93 -18.48 -0.02 17.96
C THR A 93 -17.24 -0.08 17.10
N PHE A 94 -16.51 -1.19 17.19
CA PHE A 94 -15.37 -1.52 16.34
C PHE A 94 -15.58 -2.90 15.73
N VAL A 95 -15.13 -3.09 14.50
CA VAL A 95 -15.05 -4.39 13.83
C VAL A 95 -13.68 -4.57 13.21
N MET A 96 -13.15 -5.79 13.28
CA MET A 96 -11.90 -6.17 12.64
C MET A 96 -12.05 -7.47 11.87
N ALA A 97 -11.34 -7.56 10.75
CA ALA A 97 -11.18 -8.77 9.95
C ALA A 97 -9.71 -9.19 9.93
N TYR A 98 -9.45 -10.51 9.91
CA TYR A 98 -8.08 -11.01 9.88
C TYR A 98 -7.99 -12.43 9.36
N ARG A 99 -6.79 -12.79 8.88
CA ARG A 99 -6.48 -14.19 8.58
C ARG A 99 -6.28 -14.94 9.90
N GLN A 100 -7.18 -15.84 10.23
CA GLN A 100 -7.22 -16.50 11.52
C GLN A 100 -6.19 -17.63 11.64
N TRP A 101 -5.61 -17.77 12.83
CA TRP A 101 -4.89 -18.98 13.20
C TRP A 101 -5.88 -20.09 13.58
N VAL A 102 -5.97 -21.14 12.74
CA VAL A 102 -6.86 -22.29 12.97
C VAL A 102 -6.11 -23.59 13.27
N GLY A 103 -4.89 -23.47 13.80
CA GLY A 103 -4.00 -24.58 14.13
C GLY A 103 -2.86 -24.76 13.13
N ILE A 104 -1.91 -25.63 13.49
CA ILE A 104 -0.67 -25.84 12.72
C ILE A 104 -0.95 -26.39 11.32
N GLU A 105 -1.86 -27.38 11.24
CA GLU A 105 -2.33 -28.00 10.00
C GLU A 105 -3.37 -27.14 9.25
N GLY A 106 -3.81 -26.04 9.86
CA GLY A 106 -4.82 -25.15 9.32
C GLY A 106 -4.33 -24.30 8.15
N SER A 107 -5.21 -24.01 7.19
CA SER A 107 -4.92 -23.06 6.11
C SER A 107 -4.59 -21.67 6.67
N SER A 108 -3.68 -20.95 6.01
CA SER A 108 -3.39 -19.55 6.31
C SER A 108 -4.43 -18.58 5.72
N GLY A 109 -5.39 -19.09 4.95
CA GLY A 109 -6.51 -18.33 4.38
C GLY A 109 -7.82 -18.46 5.15
N ALA A 110 -7.83 -19.05 6.35
CA ALA A 110 -9.02 -18.99 7.20
C ALA A 110 -9.28 -17.54 7.62
N VAL A 111 -10.54 -17.09 7.61
CA VAL A 111 -10.93 -15.73 8.02
C VAL A 111 -11.58 -15.76 9.39
N GLY A 112 -11.17 -14.83 10.24
CA GLY A 112 -11.84 -14.51 11.50
C GLY A 112 -12.26 -13.04 11.52
N MET A 113 -13.18 -12.72 12.43
CA MET A 113 -13.51 -11.35 12.77
C MET A 113 -13.60 -11.18 14.28
N ALA A 114 -13.42 -9.95 14.72
CA ALA A 114 -13.71 -9.55 16.09
C ALA A 114 -14.47 -8.25 16.09
N TYR A 115 -15.38 -8.08 17.04
CA TYR A 115 -16.07 -6.80 17.23
C TYR A 115 -16.10 -6.38 18.70
N SER A 116 -16.18 -5.07 18.90
CA SER A 116 -16.38 -4.44 20.20
C SER A 116 -17.62 -3.57 20.16
N LEU A 117 -18.40 -3.60 21.24
CA LEU A 117 -19.59 -2.76 21.42
C LEU A 117 -19.36 -1.58 22.37
N ASN A 118 -18.16 -1.48 22.94
CA ASN A 118 -17.86 -0.61 24.06
C ASN A 118 -16.48 0.04 23.94
N ASN A 119 -16.23 0.72 22.82
CA ASN A 119 -15.01 1.49 22.59
C ASN A 119 -13.72 0.66 22.67
N GLY A 120 -13.75 -0.58 22.21
CA GLY A 120 -12.57 -1.46 22.20
C GLY A 120 -12.19 -2.03 23.56
N VAL A 121 -13.02 -1.84 24.61
CA VAL A 121 -12.75 -2.35 25.96
C VAL A 121 -12.88 -3.87 26.03
N THR A 122 -13.92 -4.43 25.41
CA THR A 122 -14.11 -5.89 25.29
C THR A 122 -14.35 -6.28 23.84
N TRP A 123 -13.88 -7.47 23.47
CA TRP A 123 -13.97 -8.01 22.12
C TRP A 123 -14.67 -9.36 22.12
N THR A 124 -15.50 -9.58 21.10
CA THR A 124 -16.12 -10.88 20.80
C THR A 124 -15.62 -11.34 19.45
N ASN A 125 -15.14 -12.59 19.38
CA ASN A 125 -14.56 -13.15 18.17
C ASN A 125 -15.55 -14.11 17.49
N GLN A 126 -15.47 -14.16 16.16
CA GLN A 126 -16.10 -15.16 15.32
C GLN A 126 -15.06 -15.74 14.37
N SER A 127 -15.08 -17.06 14.23
CA SER A 127 -14.02 -17.83 13.60
C SER A 127 -14.52 -18.53 12.35
N ASN A 128 -13.59 -18.88 11.44
CA ASN A 128 -13.87 -19.70 10.27
C ASN A 128 -14.98 -19.14 9.36
N LEU A 129 -14.98 -17.83 9.13
CA LEU A 129 -16.05 -17.15 8.38
C LEU A 129 -16.22 -17.74 6.97
N ASN A 130 -15.14 -18.24 6.38
CA ASN A 130 -15.07 -18.79 5.03
C ASN A 130 -14.92 -20.33 4.99
N ALA A 131 -15.37 -21.05 6.02
CA ALA A 131 -15.30 -22.51 6.04
C ALA A 131 -16.40 -23.22 5.23
N ASN A 132 -17.42 -22.49 4.79
CA ASN A 132 -18.52 -23.02 3.99
C ASN A 132 -18.53 -22.37 2.61
N SER A 133 -18.91 -23.15 1.59
CA SER A 133 -19.08 -22.67 0.22
C SER A 133 -19.97 -21.42 0.16
N PRO A 134 -19.63 -20.42 -0.67
CA PRO A 134 -18.52 -20.39 -1.63
C PRO A 134 -17.12 -20.12 -1.05
N GLY A 135 -16.95 -20.02 0.28
CA GLY A 135 -15.62 -19.96 0.90
C GLY A 135 -14.85 -21.29 0.80
N GLU A 136 -13.54 -21.19 0.60
CA GLU A 136 -12.61 -22.31 0.33
C GLU A 136 -11.41 -22.31 1.30
N LEU A 137 -11.44 -21.51 2.37
CA LEU A 137 -10.34 -21.33 3.32
C LEU A 137 -9.03 -20.82 2.69
N THR A 138 -9.09 -20.09 1.57
CA THR A 138 -7.92 -19.54 0.87
C THR A 138 -7.89 -18.01 0.82
N ALA A 139 -8.57 -17.36 1.77
CA ALA A 139 -8.80 -15.92 1.75
C ALA A 139 -7.53 -15.07 1.72
N ARG A 140 -7.68 -13.94 1.01
CA ARG A 140 -6.70 -12.88 0.90
C ARG A 140 -7.35 -11.53 1.21
N TYR A 141 -6.51 -10.60 1.68
CA TYR A 141 -6.85 -9.18 1.82
C TYR A 141 -8.18 -8.92 2.56
N PRO A 142 -8.36 -9.45 3.78
CA PRO A 142 -9.60 -9.22 4.52
C PRO A 142 -9.73 -7.75 4.95
N SER A 143 -10.90 -7.17 4.67
CA SER A 143 -11.30 -5.81 5.06
C SER A 143 -12.61 -5.87 5.85
N ALA A 144 -12.84 -4.85 6.67
CA ALA A 144 -14.00 -4.73 7.54
C ALA A 144 -14.62 -3.34 7.41
N ILE A 145 -15.95 -3.26 7.50
CA ILE A 145 -16.64 -1.99 7.64
C ILE A 145 -17.83 -2.06 8.59
N GLY A 146 -17.95 -1.05 9.44
CA GLY A 146 -19.15 -0.83 10.25
C GLY A 146 -20.28 -0.23 9.40
N ALA A 147 -21.00 -1.06 8.65
CA ALA A 147 -22.08 -0.65 7.76
C ALA A 147 -23.36 -0.30 8.54
N GLY A 148 -23.34 0.84 9.22
CA GLY A 148 -24.42 1.29 10.09
C GLY A 148 -24.63 0.33 11.26
N ASN A 149 -25.75 -0.38 11.29
CA ASN A 149 -26.08 -1.33 12.35
C ASN A 149 -25.47 -2.73 12.14
N TYR A 150 -24.78 -2.96 11.03
CA TYR A 150 -24.31 -4.27 10.62
C TYR A 150 -22.79 -4.29 10.43
N PRO A 151 -22.04 -5.17 11.13
CA PRO A 151 -20.64 -5.41 10.79
C PRO A 151 -20.56 -6.19 9.48
N PHE A 152 -19.78 -5.68 8.52
CA PHE A 152 -19.56 -6.28 7.22
C PHE A 152 -18.09 -6.61 7.06
N ILE A 153 -17.79 -7.83 6.61
CA ILE A 153 -16.42 -8.31 6.36
C ILE A 153 -16.36 -8.76 4.91
N CYS A 154 -15.34 -8.34 4.18
CA CYS A 154 -15.08 -8.80 2.82
C CYS A 154 -13.64 -9.24 2.62
N TRP A 155 -13.42 -10.11 1.64
CA TRP A 155 -12.12 -10.65 1.28
C TRP A 155 -12.18 -11.22 -0.15
N THR A 156 -11.06 -11.77 -0.63
CA THR A 156 -11.00 -12.45 -1.93
C THR A 156 -10.57 -13.91 -1.78
N GLU A 157 -11.18 -14.82 -2.54
CA GLU A 157 -10.77 -16.23 -2.69
C GLU A 157 -10.78 -16.71 -4.13
N TYR A 158 -10.09 -17.82 -4.39
CA TYR A 158 -10.25 -18.54 -5.65
C TYR A 158 -11.44 -19.48 -5.56
N THR A 159 -12.62 -19.03 -6.01
CA THR A 159 -13.86 -19.83 -5.89
C THR A 159 -14.24 -20.56 -7.20
N GLY A 160 -13.48 -20.32 -8.27
CA GLY A 160 -13.69 -20.94 -9.59
C GLY A 160 -13.33 -22.43 -9.68
N ALA A 161 -13.95 -23.13 -10.65
CA ALA A 161 -13.72 -24.55 -10.93
C ALA A 161 -12.29 -24.86 -11.44
N ASN A 162 -11.52 -23.85 -11.86
CA ASN A 162 -10.10 -23.93 -12.18
C ASN A 162 -9.25 -23.34 -11.04
N SER A 163 -9.65 -23.61 -9.79
CA SER A 163 -8.99 -23.18 -8.55
C SER A 163 -7.45 -23.24 -8.68
N GLY A 164 -6.81 -22.07 -8.68
CA GLY A 164 -5.34 -21.96 -8.75
C GLY A 164 -4.80 -21.05 -9.86
N ILE A 165 -5.65 -20.42 -10.67
CA ILE A 165 -5.25 -19.37 -11.62
C ILE A 165 -5.68 -18.01 -11.06
N GLU A 166 -4.78 -17.03 -11.15
CA GLU A 166 -4.90 -15.69 -10.56
C GLU A 166 -6.13 -14.89 -11.08
N ASN A 167 -6.70 -15.30 -12.21
CA ASN A 167 -7.87 -14.67 -12.85
C ASN A 167 -9.22 -15.12 -12.26
N ASP A 168 -9.23 -16.15 -11.39
CA ASP A 168 -10.44 -16.68 -10.75
C ASP A 168 -10.63 -16.11 -9.32
N ALA A 169 -10.05 -14.94 -9.06
CA ALA A 169 -10.15 -14.25 -7.78
C ALA A 169 -11.54 -13.61 -7.65
N ASP A 170 -12.37 -14.17 -6.78
CA ASP A 170 -13.71 -13.69 -6.52
C ASP A 170 -13.79 -12.96 -5.17
N PRO A 171 -14.50 -11.82 -5.11
CA PRO A 171 -14.73 -11.11 -3.88
C PRO A 171 -15.89 -11.75 -3.10
N LEU A 172 -15.70 -11.99 -1.82
CA LEU A 172 -16.70 -12.54 -0.90
C LEU A 172 -16.96 -11.59 0.27
N PHE A 173 -18.11 -11.77 0.90
CA PHE A 173 -18.45 -11.12 2.16
C PHE A 173 -19.25 -11.98 3.11
N VAL A 174 -19.25 -11.58 4.39
CA VAL A 174 -20.26 -11.95 5.39
C VAL A 174 -20.77 -10.72 6.12
N VAL A 175 -21.96 -10.86 6.69
CA VAL A 175 -22.59 -9.85 7.55
C VAL A 175 -23.24 -10.53 8.75
N ASP A 176 -23.21 -9.90 9.93
CA ASP A 176 -24.06 -10.35 11.05
C ASP A 176 -25.50 -9.94 10.75
N MET A 177 -26.36 -10.89 10.42
CA MET A 177 -27.70 -10.59 9.93
C MET A 177 -28.62 -9.96 11.00
N LEU A 178 -28.25 -10.10 12.27
CA LEU A 178 -28.96 -9.50 13.40
C LEU A 178 -28.31 -8.20 13.87
N GLY A 179 -27.27 -7.73 13.18
CA GLY A 179 -26.53 -6.52 13.51
C GLY A 179 -25.46 -6.73 14.57
N TRP A 180 -24.88 -5.64 15.05
CA TRP A 180 -23.83 -5.66 16.08
C TRP A 180 -24.24 -6.49 17.31
N GLY A 181 -23.44 -7.52 17.64
CA GLY A 181 -23.71 -8.38 18.79
C GLY A 181 -24.81 -9.44 18.59
N GLY A 182 -25.33 -9.56 17.36
CA GLY A 182 -26.40 -10.48 17.02
C GLY A 182 -25.97 -11.95 17.02
N GLY A 183 -24.74 -12.22 16.59
CA GLY A 183 -24.12 -13.54 16.59
C GLY A 183 -24.61 -14.46 15.47
N TYR A 184 -25.40 -13.96 14.52
CA TYR A 184 -25.96 -14.75 13.42
C TYR A 184 -25.38 -14.29 12.08
N LEU A 185 -24.19 -14.81 11.77
CA LEU A 185 -23.52 -14.51 10.51
C LEU A 185 -24.21 -15.18 9.33
N SER A 186 -24.26 -14.46 8.21
CA SER A 186 -24.56 -15.06 6.91
C SER A 186 -23.52 -16.13 6.59
N GLN A 187 -23.88 -17.07 5.71
CA GLN A 187 -22.86 -17.83 4.99
C GLN A 187 -22.05 -16.87 4.11
N PRO A 188 -20.82 -17.23 3.69
CA PRO A 188 -20.11 -16.46 2.67
C PRO A 188 -20.99 -16.22 1.46
N GLN A 189 -20.91 -15.03 0.89
CA GLN A 189 -21.65 -14.65 -0.32
C GLN A 189 -20.70 -13.93 -1.26
N LEU A 190 -20.91 -14.07 -2.56
CA LEU A 190 -20.17 -13.32 -3.57
C LEU A 190 -20.59 -11.84 -3.55
N ILE A 191 -19.62 -10.93 -3.67
CA ILE A 191 -19.88 -9.53 -4.00
C ILE A 191 -20.06 -9.45 -5.51
N GLY A 192 -21.26 -9.06 -5.96
CA GLY A 192 -21.59 -9.06 -7.38
C GLY A 192 -22.06 -10.44 -7.89
N ASN A 193 -21.82 -10.73 -9.17
CA ASN A 193 -22.22 -11.98 -9.81
C ASN A 193 -21.02 -12.93 -10.02
N THR A 194 -21.27 -14.17 -10.46
CA THR A 194 -20.23 -15.19 -10.72
C THR A 194 -19.38 -14.94 -11.97
N ASN A 195 -19.56 -13.82 -12.66
CA ASN A 195 -18.92 -13.51 -13.94
C ASN A 195 -18.20 -12.17 -13.81
N ASN A 196 -17.30 -12.08 -12.84
CA ASN A 196 -16.44 -10.92 -12.71
C ASN A 196 -15.66 -10.72 -14.02
N PRO A 197 -15.53 -9.46 -14.50
CA PRO A 197 -14.86 -9.18 -15.76
C PRO A 197 -13.38 -9.55 -15.72
N GLU A 198 -12.78 -9.51 -14.54
CA GLU A 198 -11.39 -9.82 -14.24
C GLU A 198 -11.27 -10.41 -12.81
N GLY A 199 -10.10 -10.96 -12.45
CA GLY A 199 -9.80 -11.39 -11.08
C GLY A 199 -9.72 -10.21 -10.10
N MET A 200 -10.53 -10.21 -9.04
CA MET A 200 -10.69 -9.12 -8.07
C MET A 200 -9.90 -9.38 -6.79
N TRP A 201 -8.86 -8.60 -6.50
CA TRP A 201 -7.90 -8.97 -5.44
C TRP A 201 -7.97 -8.13 -4.18
N MET A 202 -7.82 -6.81 -4.31
CA MET A 202 -7.55 -5.92 -3.17
C MET A 202 -8.79 -5.09 -2.87
N GLY A 203 -9.61 -5.57 -1.94
CA GLY A 203 -10.89 -4.95 -1.59
C GLY A 203 -10.74 -3.79 -0.60
N CYS A 204 -11.04 -2.56 -1.03
CA CYS A 204 -11.11 -1.38 -0.16
C CYS A 204 -12.57 -0.93 0.00
N PRO A 205 -13.23 -1.19 1.14
CA PRO A 205 -14.62 -0.80 1.36
C PRO A 205 -14.75 0.62 1.96
N SER A 206 -15.80 1.33 1.56
CA SER A 206 -16.28 2.57 2.16
C SER A 206 -17.78 2.50 2.43
N TYR A 207 -18.22 3.15 3.51
CA TYR A 207 -19.61 3.21 3.94
C TYR A 207 -20.01 4.66 4.13
N SER A 208 -21.15 5.01 3.55
CA SER A 208 -21.79 6.32 3.71
C SER A 208 -23.27 6.13 3.95
N LYS A 209 -23.91 7.11 4.57
CA LYS A 209 -25.32 7.03 4.94
C LYS A 209 -26.05 8.34 4.68
N GLU A 210 -27.21 8.22 4.05
CA GLU A 210 -28.13 9.32 3.86
C GLU A 210 -28.74 9.81 5.18
N SER A 211 -29.24 11.05 5.18
CA SER A 211 -29.96 11.64 6.32
C SER A 211 -31.19 10.82 6.77
N ASN A 212 -31.83 10.07 5.86
CA ASN A 212 -32.96 9.18 6.16
C ASN A 212 -32.54 7.83 6.78
N GLY A 213 -31.23 7.58 6.92
CA GLY A 213 -30.67 6.34 7.46
C GLY A 213 -30.32 5.27 6.42
N THR A 214 -30.57 5.50 5.13
CA THR A 214 -30.22 4.57 4.05
C THR A 214 -28.70 4.52 3.90
N GLY A 215 -28.13 3.34 4.12
CA GLY A 215 -26.69 3.11 4.00
C GLY A 215 -26.27 2.62 2.63
N HIS A 216 -25.05 2.96 2.23
CA HIS A 216 -24.41 2.57 0.97
C HIS A 216 -23.01 2.04 1.25
N ILE A 217 -22.74 0.81 0.85
CA ILE A 217 -21.38 0.23 0.80
C ILE A 217 -20.87 0.37 -0.63
N ASN A 218 -19.67 0.92 -0.78
CA ASN A 218 -18.94 0.97 -2.03
C ASN A 218 -17.59 0.29 -1.83
N ILE A 219 -17.17 -0.59 -2.73
CA ILE A 219 -15.95 -1.37 -2.58
C ILE A 219 -15.18 -1.35 -3.89
N THR A 220 -13.94 -0.85 -3.86
CA THR A 220 -13.02 -0.98 -4.98
C THR A 220 -12.26 -2.30 -4.90
N TYR A 221 -12.01 -2.91 -6.05
CA TYR A 221 -11.12 -4.04 -6.22
C TYR A 221 -10.14 -3.73 -7.33
N THR A 222 -8.86 -3.76 -7.00
CA THR A 222 -7.79 -3.76 -8.00
C THR A 222 -7.61 -5.16 -8.55
N THR A 223 -7.44 -5.28 -9.86
CA THR A 223 -7.16 -6.54 -10.54
C THR A 223 -5.66 -6.80 -10.58
N TRP A 224 -5.28 -8.09 -10.53
CA TRP A 224 -3.87 -8.49 -10.50
C TRP A 224 -3.64 -9.63 -11.47
N ARG A 225 -2.60 -9.49 -12.31
CA ARG A 225 -2.04 -10.52 -13.19
C ARG A 225 -2.96 -11.07 -14.28
N GLU A 226 -3.90 -10.26 -14.73
CA GLU A 226 -4.46 -10.44 -16.05
C GLU A 226 -3.53 -9.85 -17.10
N PHE A 227 -2.70 -10.73 -17.64
CA PHE A 227 -1.77 -10.38 -18.71
C PHE A 227 -2.41 -10.57 -20.08
N ASP A 228 -2.23 -9.59 -20.96
CA ASP A 228 -2.51 -9.82 -22.38
C ASP A 228 -1.41 -10.61 -23.08
N ALA A 229 -1.55 -10.78 -24.40
CA ALA A 229 -0.60 -11.52 -25.22
C ALA A 229 0.83 -10.95 -25.21
N ASN A 230 1.01 -9.71 -24.74
CA ASN A 230 2.29 -9.02 -24.64
C ASN A 230 2.83 -8.97 -23.18
N ASN A 231 2.21 -9.70 -22.25
CA ASN A 231 2.53 -9.67 -20.82
C ASN A 231 2.30 -8.30 -20.14
N VAL A 232 1.33 -7.52 -20.63
CA VAL A 232 0.91 -6.27 -19.98
C VAL A 232 -0.22 -6.58 -18.98
N SER A 233 0.01 -6.24 -17.71
CA SER A 233 -1.00 -6.38 -16.65
C SER A 233 -2.10 -5.32 -16.82
N SER A 234 -3.37 -5.70 -16.65
CA SER A 234 -4.47 -4.74 -16.73
C SER A 234 -4.46 -3.73 -15.58
N HIS A 235 -4.23 -4.19 -14.34
CA HIS A 235 -4.31 -3.40 -13.10
C HIS A 235 -5.55 -2.51 -13.00
N ASN A 236 -6.63 -2.92 -13.67
CA ASN A 236 -7.88 -2.18 -13.70
C ASN A 236 -8.50 -2.15 -12.32
N ILE A 237 -9.27 -1.10 -12.04
CA ILE A 237 -9.99 -0.99 -10.78
C ILE A 237 -11.48 -1.06 -11.08
N TYR A 238 -12.14 -1.98 -10.40
CA TYR A 238 -13.58 -2.17 -10.46
C TYR A 238 -14.24 -1.74 -9.16
N LEU A 239 -15.44 -1.18 -9.26
CA LEU A 239 -16.25 -0.72 -8.15
C LEU A 239 -17.52 -1.55 -8.06
N TYR A 240 -17.83 -2.01 -6.85
CA TYR A 240 -19.13 -2.58 -6.50
C TYR A 240 -19.85 -1.65 -5.54
N ARG A 241 -21.10 -1.32 -5.87
CA ARG A 241 -21.98 -0.54 -5.01
C ARG A 241 -23.15 -1.39 -4.53
N SER A 242 -23.46 -1.29 -3.24
CA SER A 242 -24.64 -1.95 -2.68
C SER A 242 -25.92 -1.36 -3.27
N THR A 243 -26.86 -2.21 -3.66
CA THR A 243 -28.22 -1.84 -4.09
C THR A 243 -29.22 -1.90 -2.94
N GLY A 244 -28.86 -2.53 -1.82
CA GLY A 244 -29.67 -2.55 -0.61
C GLY A 244 -28.89 -3.15 0.57
N ILE A 245 -29.12 -2.58 1.75
CA ILE A 245 -28.64 -3.08 3.04
C ILE A 245 -29.86 -3.13 3.95
N SER A 246 -30.46 -4.31 4.13
CA SER A 246 -31.69 -4.41 4.92
C SER A 246 -31.83 -5.79 5.55
N SER A 247 -32.33 -5.82 6.80
CA SER A 247 -32.62 -7.05 7.54
C SER A 247 -31.46 -8.07 7.50
N GLY A 248 -30.23 -7.58 7.62
CA GLY A 248 -29.05 -8.44 7.60
C GLY A 248 -28.68 -9.03 6.25
N THR A 249 -29.19 -8.47 5.15
CA THR A 249 -28.83 -8.86 3.78
C THR A 249 -28.22 -7.67 3.05
N VAL A 250 -27.19 -7.92 2.25
CA VAL A 250 -26.56 -6.95 1.35
C VAL A 250 -26.63 -7.47 -0.08
N THR A 251 -27.05 -6.63 -1.02
CA THR A 251 -27.02 -6.93 -2.46
C THR A 251 -26.19 -5.88 -3.18
N PHE A 252 -25.53 -6.26 -4.28
CA PHE A 252 -24.66 -5.38 -5.05
C PHE A 252 -25.12 -5.24 -6.49
N ALA A 253 -24.83 -4.08 -7.09
CA ALA A 253 -24.90 -3.88 -8.53
C ALA A 253 -23.77 -4.66 -9.24
N PRO A 254 -23.86 -4.88 -10.56
CA PRO A 254 -22.73 -5.34 -11.35
C PRO A 254 -21.52 -4.42 -11.20
N ALA A 255 -20.31 -4.97 -11.37
CA ALA A 255 -19.06 -4.22 -11.32
C ALA A 255 -19.04 -3.11 -12.38
N GLU A 256 -18.62 -1.91 -11.97
CA GLU A 256 -18.27 -0.81 -12.87
C GLU A 256 -16.74 -0.72 -12.95
N LYS A 257 -16.16 -0.67 -14.15
CA LYS A 257 -14.74 -0.33 -14.29
C LYS A 257 -14.56 1.15 -13.98
N ILE A 258 -14.13 1.47 -12.75
CA ILE A 258 -14.07 2.84 -12.25
C ILE A 258 -12.78 3.53 -12.68
N LEU A 259 -11.66 2.81 -12.74
CA LEU A 259 -10.39 3.27 -13.31
C LEU A 259 -9.87 2.22 -14.30
N ASP A 260 -9.81 2.60 -15.58
CA ASP A 260 -9.21 1.83 -16.67
C ASP A 260 -7.71 2.12 -16.72
N ALA A 261 -6.99 1.50 -15.79
CA ALA A 261 -5.54 1.68 -15.66
C ALA A 261 -4.81 1.24 -16.92
N LYS A 262 -5.22 0.12 -17.51
CA LYS A 262 -4.60 -0.41 -18.73
C LYS A 262 -4.57 0.60 -19.88
N THR A 263 -5.64 1.38 -20.04
CA THR A 263 -5.74 2.32 -21.16
C THR A 263 -5.05 3.64 -20.87
N TYR A 264 -5.19 4.17 -19.65
CA TYR A 264 -4.83 5.56 -19.36
C TYR A 264 -3.56 5.71 -18.52
N PHE A 265 -3.14 4.69 -17.79
CA PHE A 265 -1.97 4.75 -16.91
C PHE A 265 -0.80 3.98 -17.51
N GLU A 266 0.40 4.26 -17.01
CA GLU A 266 1.61 3.58 -17.49
C GLU A 266 1.46 2.06 -17.40
N GLU A 267 1.82 1.38 -18.50
CA GLU A 267 1.62 -0.06 -18.64
C GLU A 267 2.42 -0.84 -17.59
N GLY A 268 1.74 -1.73 -16.86
CA GLY A 268 2.41 -2.70 -16.01
C GLY A 268 3.10 -3.80 -16.83
N SER A 269 4.28 -4.23 -16.37
CA SER A 269 4.98 -5.39 -16.90
C SER A 269 4.77 -6.63 -16.01
N ALA A 270 5.32 -7.77 -16.41
CA ALA A 270 5.39 -8.96 -15.57
C ALA A 270 6.15 -8.73 -14.26
N ASP A 271 7.05 -7.73 -14.22
CA ASP A 271 7.90 -7.42 -13.07
C ASP A 271 7.26 -6.38 -12.14
N GLY A 272 6.16 -5.74 -12.55
CA GLY A 272 5.43 -4.77 -11.72
C GLY A 272 4.76 -3.67 -12.53
N SER A 273 4.01 -2.81 -11.83
CA SER A 273 3.37 -1.62 -12.38
C SER A 273 3.72 -0.42 -11.49
N THR A 274 3.78 0.75 -12.10
CA THR A 274 3.83 2.06 -11.42
C THR A 274 2.43 2.56 -11.06
N THR A 275 1.41 1.72 -11.10
CA THR A 275 0.04 2.07 -10.71
C THR A 275 -0.26 1.46 -9.35
N SER A 276 -0.65 2.27 -8.36
CA SER A 276 -1.08 1.75 -7.07
C SER A 276 -2.46 1.09 -7.13
N ASP A 277 -2.81 0.35 -6.09
CA ASP A 277 -4.20 0.01 -5.83
C ASP A 277 -5.05 1.25 -5.57
N ALA A 278 -6.38 1.12 -5.70
CA ALA A 278 -7.29 2.24 -5.50
C ALA A 278 -7.95 2.24 -4.12
N MET A 279 -7.98 3.43 -3.53
CA MET A 279 -8.71 3.74 -2.31
C MET A 279 -10.07 4.34 -2.63
N ILE A 280 -11.00 4.22 -1.69
CA ILE A 280 -12.31 4.85 -1.77
C ILE A 280 -12.74 5.43 -0.43
N ALA A 281 -13.29 6.64 -0.48
CA ALA A 281 -13.89 7.29 0.68
C ALA A 281 -15.06 8.14 0.24
N ILE A 282 -16.19 8.00 0.94
CA ILE A 282 -17.42 8.74 0.67
C ILE A 282 -17.97 9.23 2.02
N ALA A 283 -18.24 10.53 2.11
CA ALA A 283 -18.84 11.13 3.29
C ALA A 283 -20.37 10.97 3.30
N ASP A 284 -20.97 11.13 4.48
CA ASP A 284 -22.43 11.08 4.67
C ASP A 284 -23.21 12.21 3.96
N ASN A 285 -22.51 13.19 3.38
CA ASN A 285 -23.12 14.19 2.50
C ASN A 285 -23.27 13.70 1.03
N GLY A 286 -22.82 12.49 0.74
CA GLY A 286 -22.87 11.85 -0.58
C GLY A 286 -21.66 12.14 -1.48
N THR A 287 -20.79 13.08 -1.10
CA THR A 287 -19.55 13.38 -1.84
C THR A 287 -18.48 12.37 -1.50
N GLY A 288 -17.79 11.88 -2.52
CA GLY A 288 -16.70 10.93 -2.33
C GLY A 288 -15.80 10.81 -3.55
N TYR A 289 -14.71 10.07 -3.37
CA TYR A 289 -13.67 9.91 -4.37
C TYR A 289 -13.19 8.45 -4.43
N VAL A 290 -12.76 8.05 -5.61
CA VAL A 290 -11.93 6.85 -5.85
C VAL A 290 -10.63 7.34 -6.43
N ALA A 291 -9.51 6.93 -5.86
CA ALA A 291 -8.19 7.43 -6.23
C ALA A 291 -7.13 6.34 -6.20
N ASN A 292 -6.17 6.43 -7.13
CA ASN A 292 -4.90 5.70 -7.11
C ASN A 292 -3.77 6.68 -7.46
N VAL A 293 -2.52 6.30 -7.26
CA VAL A 293 -1.36 7.03 -7.80
C VAL A 293 -0.84 6.29 -9.04
N ALA A 294 -0.46 7.05 -10.07
CA ALA A 294 0.10 6.52 -11.31
C ALA A 294 0.79 7.61 -12.13
N TYR A 295 1.62 7.19 -13.08
CA TYR A 295 1.94 7.99 -14.27
C TYR A 295 0.86 7.81 -15.34
N TRP A 296 0.75 8.78 -16.23
CA TRP A 296 -0.05 8.63 -17.45
C TRP A 296 0.63 7.68 -18.43
N HIS A 297 -0.19 6.96 -19.20
CA HIS A 297 0.29 6.23 -20.35
C HIS A 297 0.92 7.22 -21.36
N SER A 298 2.00 6.80 -22.04
CA SER A 298 2.72 7.59 -23.07
C SER A 298 1.89 8.09 -24.27
N GLY A 299 0.61 7.69 -24.34
CA GLY A 299 -0.34 8.14 -25.35
C GLY A 299 -1.26 9.27 -24.86
N PHE A 300 -1.19 9.58 -23.56
CA PHE A 300 -2.04 10.54 -22.86
C PHE A 300 -1.23 11.55 -22.03
N ASP A 301 0.03 11.27 -21.72
CA ASP A 301 0.96 12.17 -21.02
C ASP A 301 1.06 13.58 -21.64
N THR A 302 0.98 13.67 -22.96
CA THR A 302 0.99 14.95 -23.71
C THR A 302 -0.38 15.61 -23.85
N LEU A 303 -1.45 14.94 -23.39
CA LEU A 303 -2.83 15.43 -23.43
C LEU A 303 -3.28 16.05 -22.11
N VAL A 304 -2.45 15.91 -21.06
CA VAL A 304 -2.66 16.53 -19.75
C VAL A 304 -1.63 17.64 -19.56
N GLU A 305 -2.09 18.77 -19.05
CA GLU A 305 -1.20 19.90 -18.75
C GLU A 305 -0.60 19.70 -17.35
N ASP A 306 0.69 19.97 -17.19
CA ASP A 306 1.33 20.06 -15.88
C ASP A 306 1.10 18.80 -15.02
N ASN A 307 1.31 17.61 -15.58
CA ASN A 307 1.10 16.36 -14.84
C ASN A 307 2.05 15.21 -15.18
N ALA A 308 3.34 15.52 -15.24
CA ALA A 308 4.43 14.57 -15.44
C ALA A 308 4.73 13.73 -14.19
N TYR A 309 4.36 14.17 -12.98
CA TYR A 309 4.72 13.46 -11.75
C TYR A 309 3.88 12.19 -11.50
N HIS A 310 4.45 11.26 -10.73
CA HIS A 310 3.71 10.11 -10.22
C HIS A 310 2.81 10.54 -9.07
N THR A 311 1.54 10.79 -9.39
CA THR A 311 0.58 11.47 -8.51
C THR A 311 -0.82 10.89 -8.61
N PHE A 312 -1.72 11.35 -7.74
CA PHE A 312 -3.09 10.89 -7.65
C PHE A 312 -3.88 11.12 -8.94
N LYS A 313 -4.56 10.08 -9.42
CA LYS A 313 -5.61 10.10 -10.43
C LYS A 313 -6.92 9.68 -9.77
N PHE A 314 -8.01 10.41 -9.98
CA PHE A 314 -9.24 10.17 -9.23
C PHE A 314 -10.54 10.52 -9.96
N ARG A 315 -11.62 9.87 -9.52
CA ARG A 315 -13.01 10.22 -9.87
C ARG A 315 -13.77 10.71 -8.66
N LYS A 316 -14.81 11.51 -8.92
CA LYS A 316 -15.69 12.08 -7.88
C LYS A 316 -17.13 11.58 -8.03
N THR A 317 -17.77 11.31 -6.91
CA THR A 317 -19.23 11.11 -6.79
C THR A 317 -19.83 12.21 -5.91
N THR A 318 -21.13 12.49 -6.09
CA THR A 318 -21.92 13.39 -5.23
C THR A 318 -23.24 12.76 -4.78
N ASP A 319 -23.42 11.46 -5.05
CA ASP A 319 -24.66 10.71 -4.84
C ASP A 319 -24.38 9.32 -4.24
N TYR A 320 -23.45 9.27 -3.27
CA TYR A 320 -23.13 8.05 -2.51
C TYR A 320 -22.60 6.91 -3.40
N GLY A 321 -21.87 7.27 -4.46
CA GLY A 321 -21.28 6.34 -5.42
C GLY A 321 -22.24 5.83 -6.49
N GLN A 322 -23.46 6.38 -6.59
CA GLN A 322 -24.43 5.96 -7.61
C GLN A 322 -23.98 6.37 -9.02
N THR A 323 -23.37 7.55 -9.16
CA THR A 323 -22.72 8.02 -10.38
C THR A 323 -21.35 8.59 -10.07
N TRP A 324 -20.48 8.54 -11.08
CA TRP A 324 -19.11 9.04 -11.01
C TRP A 324 -18.82 10.00 -12.16
N SER A 325 -17.92 10.95 -11.92
CA SER A 325 -17.45 11.88 -12.93
C SER A 325 -16.88 11.13 -14.14
N THR A 326 -17.31 11.52 -15.34
CA THR A 326 -16.85 10.95 -16.62
C THR A 326 -15.87 11.85 -17.36
N LEU A 327 -15.68 13.09 -16.88
CA LEU A 327 -14.80 14.10 -17.46
C LEU A 327 -13.91 14.67 -16.34
N SER A 328 -12.69 15.06 -16.72
CA SER A 328 -11.73 15.77 -15.86
C SER A 328 -11.67 17.27 -16.20
N PHE A 329 -10.61 17.96 -15.77
CA PHE A 329 -10.28 19.30 -16.25
C PHE A 329 -9.92 19.29 -17.74
N ASP A 330 -9.28 18.21 -18.20
CA ASP A 330 -8.98 17.95 -19.61
C ASP A 330 -10.06 17.07 -20.23
N SER A 331 -10.52 17.45 -21.43
CA SER A 331 -11.55 16.70 -22.14
C SER A 331 -11.07 15.35 -22.68
N ASP A 332 -9.75 15.17 -22.79
CA ASP A 332 -9.14 13.98 -23.41
C ASP A 332 -8.91 12.83 -22.42
N VAL A 333 -8.96 13.11 -21.11
CA VAL A 333 -8.85 12.08 -20.06
C VAL A 333 -10.02 12.14 -19.07
N PRO A 334 -10.50 10.97 -18.55
CA PRO A 334 -11.69 10.91 -17.71
C PRO A 334 -11.40 11.01 -16.21
N TYR A 335 -10.15 11.27 -15.79
CA TYR A 335 -9.75 11.29 -14.38
C TYR A 335 -9.17 12.64 -14.00
N TYR A 336 -9.61 13.17 -12.87
CA TYR A 336 -8.94 14.31 -12.24
C TYR A 336 -7.57 13.89 -11.73
N TYR A 337 -6.69 14.86 -11.57
CA TYR A 337 -5.36 14.67 -11.03
C TYR A 337 -4.93 15.90 -10.22
N VAL A 338 -3.83 15.78 -9.49
CA VAL A 338 -3.19 16.92 -8.83
C VAL A 338 -2.08 17.42 -9.75
N GLU A 339 -2.22 18.64 -10.26
CA GLU A 339 -1.26 19.31 -11.14
C GLU A 339 0.11 19.47 -10.46
N ASP A 340 1.19 19.43 -11.23
CA ASP A 340 2.58 19.41 -10.77
C ASP A 340 2.93 20.71 -10.02
N HIS A 341 2.46 21.86 -10.49
CA HIS A 341 2.71 23.15 -9.83
C HIS A 341 2.20 23.20 -8.39
N ILE A 342 1.18 22.41 -8.05
CA ILE A 342 0.71 22.30 -6.66
C ILE A 342 1.81 21.73 -5.76
N PHE A 343 2.59 20.79 -6.28
CA PHE A 343 3.72 20.24 -5.53
C PHE A 343 4.95 21.12 -5.59
N ASP A 344 5.22 21.76 -6.72
CA ASP A 344 6.33 22.69 -6.83
C ASP A 344 6.19 23.83 -5.81
N ASP A 345 5.02 24.47 -5.78
CA ASP A 345 4.74 25.60 -4.89
C ASP A 345 4.75 25.22 -3.40
N ASN A 346 4.32 23.99 -3.05
CA ASN A 346 4.05 23.59 -1.66
C ASN A 346 5.08 22.61 -1.07
N ILE A 347 5.79 21.86 -1.90
CA ILE A 347 6.78 20.86 -1.48
C ILE A 347 8.19 21.34 -1.83
N PHE A 348 8.47 21.53 -3.12
CA PHE A 348 9.82 21.90 -3.54
C PHE A 348 10.21 23.30 -3.07
N ASP A 349 9.38 24.30 -3.32
CA ASP A 349 9.72 25.68 -2.94
C ASP A 349 9.81 25.91 -1.43
N ILE A 350 9.17 25.06 -0.61
CA ILE A 350 9.12 25.21 0.86
C ILE A 350 10.10 24.29 1.58
N TYR A 351 10.16 23.00 1.21
CA TYR A 351 10.81 21.95 2.00
C TYR A 351 12.03 21.35 1.33
N ILE A 352 12.02 21.22 0.00
CA ILE A 352 13.11 20.67 -0.80
C ILE A 352 13.45 21.72 -1.84
N PRO A 353 14.16 22.81 -1.47
CA PRO A 353 14.36 23.93 -2.36
C PRO A 353 14.73 23.40 -3.74
N SER A 354 13.98 23.82 -4.76
CA SER A 354 14.26 23.57 -6.19
C SER A 354 15.67 24.00 -6.61
N GLN A 355 16.42 24.61 -5.68
CA GLN A 355 17.84 24.85 -5.72
C GLN A 355 18.62 23.54 -5.56
N GLN A 356 19.04 22.99 -6.70
CA GLN A 356 20.38 22.45 -6.94
C GLN A 356 21.22 22.35 -5.66
N PHE A 357 21.25 21.18 -5.04
CA PHE A 357 22.20 20.93 -3.97
C PHE A 357 23.54 20.63 -4.61
N GLU A 358 24.52 21.49 -4.33
CA GLU A 358 25.92 21.17 -4.57
C GLU A 358 26.34 20.10 -3.56
N VAL A 359 26.53 18.87 -4.01
CA VAL A 359 26.94 17.74 -3.19
C VAL A 359 28.34 17.30 -3.61
N VAL A 360 29.22 17.14 -2.61
CA VAL A 360 30.55 16.54 -2.79
C VAL A 360 30.33 15.04 -3.03
N ASN A 361 30.43 14.60 -4.28
CA ASN A 361 30.35 13.18 -4.63
C ASN A 361 31.76 12.62 -4.79
N GLY A 362 31.94 11.32 -4.51
CA GLY A 362 33.26 10.66 -4.46
C GLY A 362 34.06 10.63 -5.78
N THR A 363 33.59 11.32 -6.81
CA THR A 363 34.22 11.51 -8.13
C THR A 363 34.30 12.98 -8.56
N ASP A 364 34.32 13.93 -7.63
CA ASP A 364 34.53 15.36 -7.94
C ASP A 364 35.76 15.51 -8.86
N THR A 365 35.53 15.97 -10.08
CA THR A 365 36.60 16.31 -11.02
C THR A 365 37.29 17.57 -10.51
N THR A 366 38.51 17.41 -10.01
CA THR A 366 39.39 18.54 -9.74
C THR A 366 39.77 19.17 -11.08
N ILE A 367 39.24 20.37 -11.38
CA ILE A 367 39.72 21.12 -12.53
C ILE A 367 40.93 21.92 -12.07
N VAL A 368 42.10 21.59 -12.62
CA VAL A 368 43.33 22.36 -12.36
C VAL A 368 43.37 23.53 -13.33
N ASN A 369 43.34 24.75 -12.79
CA ASN A 369 43.59 25.94 -13.59
C ASN A 369 45.08 25.95 -14.02
N GLU A 370 45.36 25.63 -15.28
CA GLU A 370 46.72 25.46 -15.83
C GLU A 370 47.62 26.71 -15.67
N LEU A 371 47.04 27.90 -15.48
CA LEU A 371 47.76 29.17 -15.35
C LEU A 371 48.11 29.55 -13.90
N THR A 372 47.38 29.01 -12.92
CA THR A 372 47.50 29.43 -11.51
C THR A 372 47.77 28.28 -10.56
N GLY A 373 47.58 27.04 -10.99
CA GLY A 373 47.81 25.83 -10.19
C GLY A 373 46.79 25.65 -9.06
N THR A 374 45.71 26.43 -9.03
CA THR A 374 44.61 26.24 -8.09
C THR A 374 43.70 25.11 -8.55
N GLU A 375 43.39 24.22 -7.62
CA GLU A 375 42.41 23.15 -7.73
C GLU A 375 41.06 23.74 -7.33
N ASP A 376 40.09 23.76 -8.25
CA ASP A 376 38.69 24.01 -7.92
C ASP A 376 37.97 22.65 -7.87
N GLU A 377 37.30 22.39 -6.75
CA GLU A 377 36.32 21.30 -6.63
C GLU A 377 35.07 21.70 -7.41
N VAL A 378 34.74 20.95 -8.47
CA VAL A 378 33.45 21.07 -9.14
C VAL A 378 32.48 20.21 -8.36
N LEU A 379 31.56 20.85 -7.64
CA LEU A 379 30.51 20.18 -6.90
C LEU A 379 29.46 19.64 -7.88
N ASP A 380 29.02 18.40 -7.68
CA ASP A 380 27.93 17.83 -8.45
C ASP A 380 26.63 18.52 -8.06
N THR A 381 25.85 18.91 -9.07
CA THR A 381 24.53 19.48 -8.88
C THR A 381 23.49 18.38 -8.97
N ILE A 382 22.76 18.14 -7.87
CA ILE A 382 21.62 17.22 -7.87
C ILE A 382 20.37 18.00 -8.28
N ASN A 383 19.73 17.62 -9.40
CA ASN A 383 18.38 18.07 -9.72
C ASN A 383 17.35 16.99 -9.37
N TYR A 384 16.16 17.43 -8.97
CA TYR A 384 15.01 16.56 -8.77
C TYR A 384 14.04 16.82 -9.94
N PRO A 385 13.91 15.87 -10.90
CA PRO A 385 13.06 16.08 -12.08
C PRO A 385 11.57 16.01 -11.76
N GLY A 386 11.20 15.45 -10.60
CA GLY A 386 9.82 15.35 -10.18
C GLY A 386 9.62 14.63 -8.85
N LEU A 387 8.36 14.25 -8.60
CA LEU A 387 7.94 13.55 -7.39
C LEU A 387 7.36 12.18 -7.67
N PHE A 388 7.73 11.27 -6.80
CA PHE A 388 7.19 9.93 -6.71
C PHE A 388 6.34 9.75 -5.45
N MET A 389 5.03 9.64 -5.62
CA MET A 389 4.15 9.20 -4.53
C MET A 389 4.22 7.69 -4.35
N GLY A 390 4.41 7.20 -3.13
CA GLY A 390 4.42 5.77 -2.82
C GLY A 390 3.08 5.08 -3.12
N TYR A 391 3.08 3.76 -3.21
CA TYR A 391 1.87 2.98 -3.51
C TYR A 391 0.96 2.76 -2.29
N ASP A 392 1.54 2.77 -1.08
CA ASP A 392 0.80 2.63 0.18
C ASP A 392 0.29 4.00 0.64
N ASN A 393 -0.97 4.27 0.33
CA ASN A 393 -1.65 5.53 0.60
C ASN A 393 -2.91 5.31 1.45
N ASP A 394 -3.40 6.39 2.06
CA ASP A 394 -4.73 6.44 2.67
C ASP A 394 -5.49 7.69 2.19
N MET A 395 -6.81 7.61 2.18
CA MET A 395 -7.70 8.67 1.73
C MET A 395 -8.94 8.76 2.62
N VAL A 396 -9.24 9.98 3.08
CA VAL A 396 -10.47 10.28 3.81
C VAL A 396 -11.21 11.46 3.18
N VAL A 397 -12.53 11.45 3.30
CA VAL A 397 -13.38 12.56 2.86
C VAL A 397 -14.07 13.14 4.07
N ASP A 398 -13.92 14.44 4.27
CA ASP A 398 -14.54 15.14 5.39
C ASP A 398 -16.04 15.37 5.16
N ALA A 399 -16.74 15.79 6.21
CA ALA A 399 -18.18 16.04 6.18
C ALA A 399 -18.62 17.13 5.19
N ASN A 400 -17.70 17.96 4.69
CA ASN A 400 -17.96 18.99 3.67
C ASN A 400 -17.62 18.52 2.25
N GLY A 401 -17.13 17.27 2.08
CA GLY A 401 -16.74 16.71 0.80
C GLY A 401 -15.31 17.05 0.36
N GLY A 402 -14.49 17.59 1.28
CA GLY A 402 -13.06 17.79 1.07
C GLY A 402 -12.31 16.47 1.14
N VAL A 403 -11.44 16.21 0.18
CA VAL A 403 -10.57 15.02 0.14
C VAL A 403 -9.26 15.31 0.85
N HIS A 404 -8.79 14.35 1.65
CA HIS A 404 -7.51 14.39 2.33
C HIS A 404 -6.76 13.11 2.00
N PHE A 405 -5.53 13.27 1.50
CA PHE A 405 -4.64 12.16 1.18
C PHE A 405 -3.52 12.07 2.22
N MET A 406 -3.17 10.85 2.59
CA MET A 406 -1.95 10.55 3.32
C MET A 406 -1.10 9.63 2.45
N CYS A 407 0.09 10.11 2.07
CA CYS A 407 0.99 9.40 1.17
C CYS A 407 2.44 9.62 1.59
N LEU A 408 3.28 8.67 1.19
CA LEU A 408 4.72 8.88 1.15
C LEU A 408 5.06 9.64 -0.12
N VAL A 409 5.86 10.71 0.00
CA VAL A 409 6.35 11.48 -1.15
C VAL A 409 7.87 11.39 -1.17
N ILE A 410 8.44 11.02 -2.32
CA ILE A 410 9.87 10.83 -2.51
C ILE A 410 10.30 11.59 -3.78
N PRO A 411 11.37 12.41 -3.75
CA PRO A 411 11.90 13.00 -4.96
C PRO A 411 12.39 11.95 -5.95
N GLU A 412 12.14 12.16 -7.22
CA GLU A 412 12.70 11.35 -8.30
C GLU A 412 14.19 11.63 -8.47
N SER A 413 14.91 10.65 -9.01
CA SER A 413 16.30 10.81 -9.46
C SER A 413 16.33 11.32 -10.90
N GLU A 414 17.42 11.99 -11.28
CA GLU A 414 17.72 12.30 -12.69
C GLU A 414 17.85 11.02 -13.54
N GLN A 415 18.18 9.89 -12.91
CA GLN A 415 18.13 8.60 -13.57
C GLN A 415 16.68 8.11 -13.65
N SER A 416 16.15 8.04 -14.86
CA SER A 416 14.80 7.53 -15.16
C SER A 416 14.53 6.21 -14.44
N GLY A 417 13.41 6.15 -13.71
CA GLY A 417 12.96 4.97 -12.96
C GLY A 417 13.59 4.81 -11.57
N TYR A 418 14.38 5.78 -11.11
CA TYR A 418 14.98 5.76 -9.77
C TYR A 418 14.43 6.89 -8.91
N ILE A 419 14.36 6.64 -7.60
CA ILE A 419 13.95 7.61 -6.58
C ILE A 419 15.12 7.91 -5.65
N MET A 420 15.12 9.11 -5.05
CA MET A 420 16.15 9.58 -4.12
C MET A 420 15.58 9.64 -2.70
N PRO A 421 15.60 8.54 -1.92
CA PRO A 421 15.07 8.57 -0.57
C PRO A 421 16.03 9.28 0.41
N THR A 422 17.27 9.59 -0.02
CA THR A 422 18.23 10.43 0.73
C THR A 422 19.12 11.23 -0.23
N ALA A 423 19.77 12.28 0.25
CA ALA A 423 20.75 13.08 -0.51
C ALA A 423 22.09 12.35 -0.80
N ASN A 424 22.16 11.03 -0.62
CA ASN A 424 23.34 10.21 -0.81
C ASN A 424 22.95 8.95 -1.59
N GLU A 425 23.58 8.69 -2.75
CA GLU A 425 23.25 7.58 -3.67
C GLU A 425 23.35 6.18 -3.03
N GLY A 426 23.94 6.05 -1.85
CA GLY A 426 24.09 4.78 -1.13
C GLY A 426 22.81 4.26 -0.47
N CYS A 427 21.69 4.97 -0.57
CA CYS A 427 20.43 4.59 0.06
C CYS A 427 19.34 4.62 -1.02
N GLY A 428 19.16 3.55 -1.79
CA GLY A 428 17.96 3.34 -2.58
C GLY A 428 17.14 2.24 -1.92
N PHE A 429 15.82 2.41 -1.80
CA PHE A 429 14.94 1.25 -1.79
C PHE A 429 14.93 0.76 -3.24
N TYR A 430 15.58 -0.39 -3.47
CA TYR A 430 15.62 -1.07 -4.76
C TYR A 430 14.34 -1.84 -5.02
#